data_AF-A0A925FK39-F1
#
_entry.id   AF-A0A925FK39-F1
#
_cell.length_a   1.000
_cell.length_b   1.000
_cell.length_c   1.000
_cell.angle_alpha   90.00
_cell.angle_beta   90.00
_cell.angle_gamma   90.00
#
_symmetry.space_group_name_H-M   'P 1'
#
loop_
_entity.id
_entity.type
_entity.pdbx_description
1 polymer ?
#
loop_
_entity_poly.entity_id
_entity_poly.type
_entity_poly.pdbx_seq_one_letter_code
_entity_poly.pdbx_strand_id
1 'polypeptide(L)' 'DDDGVGEPDPSGRREGVGLANSRARLRQLYGEEQRFEAGGTVDGFRVVFEVPYHVDADRTPVRTVGAR' A
#
# COMPACT_ATOMS: atom_id res chain seq x y z
N ASP A 1 4.69 -1.32 10.45
CA ASP A 1 5.92 -2.13 10.54
C ASP A 1 5.53 -3.51 11.03
N ASP A 2 6.14 -4.54 10.46
CA ASP A 2 6.07 -5.90 10.99
C ASP A 2 7.30 -6.10 11.87
N ASP A 3 7.10 -6.46 13.14
CA ASP A 3 8.13 -6.66 14.17
C ASP A 3 8.58 -8.15 14.25
N GLY A 4 8.45 -8.87 13.14
CA GLY A 4 8.89 -10.26 12.99
C GLY A 4 10.41 -10.44 13.09
N VAL A 5 10.91 -11.66 12.91
CA VAL A 5 12.33 -12.02 13.14
C VAL A 5 13.37 -11.35 12.22
N GLY A 6 12.99 -10.35 11.43
CA GLY A 6 13.82 -9.82 10.36
C GLY A 6 13.82 -10.72 9.13
N GLU A 7 14.09 -10.13 7.98
CA GLU A 7 14.32 -10.89 6.75
C GLU A 7 15.81 -11.24 6.62
N PRO A 8 16.16 -12.53 6.44
CA PRO A 8 17.54 -12.95 6.27
C PRO A 8 18.03 -12.52 4.88
N ASP A 9 18.87 -11.48 4.85
CA ASP A 9 19.50 -10.86 3.68
C ASP A 9 18.56 -10.05 2.74
N PRO A 10 18.43 -8.72 2.97
CA PRO A 10 17.63 -7.84 2.12
C PRO A 10 18.24 -7.58 0.74
N SER A 11 19.52 -7.92 0.50
CA SER A 11 20.23 -7.57 -0.74
C SER A 11 20.03 -8.55 -1.89
N GLY A 12 19.56 -9.77 -1.59
CA GLY A 12 19.44 -10.87 -2.57
C GLY A 12 18.05 -11.10 -3.16
N ARG A 13 17.02 -10.35 -2.78
CA ARG A 13 15.63 -10.73 -3.08
C ARG A 13 15.07 -10.11 -4.37
N ARG A 14 14.52 -10.98 -5.21
CA ARG A 14 13.49 -10.60 -6.20
C ARG A 14 12.16 -10.39 -5.49
N GLU A 15 11.49 -9.28 -5.77
CA GLU A 15 10.17 -8.95 -5.24
C GLU A 15 9.19 -10.13 -5.40
N GLY A 16 8.46 -10.45 -4.32
CA GLY A 16 7.44 -11.51 -4.35
C GLY A 16 6.18 -11.09 -5.13
N VAL A 17 5.41 -12.06 -5.61
CA VAL A 17 4.20 -11.83 -6.43
C VAL A 17 3.20 -10.88 -5.75
N GLY A 18 3.05 -10.96 -4.43
CA GLY A 18 2.15 -10.08 -3.67
C GLY A 18 2.54 -8.61 -3.77
N LEU A 19 3.82 -8.29 -3.53
CA LEU A 19 4.32 -6.91 -3.59
C LEU A 19 4.29 -6.37 -5.04
N ALA A 20 4.63 -7.22 -6.01
CA ALA A 20 4.52 -6.87 -7.42
C ALA A 20 3.07 -6.52 -7.82
N ASN A 21 2.09 -7.30 -7.34
CA ASN A 21 0.68 -7.02 -7.56
C ASN A 21 0.24 -5.71 -6.90
N SER A 22 0.66 -5.47 -5.66
CA SER A 22 0.38 -4.21 -4.95
C SER A 22 0.93 -3.00 -5.70
N ARG A 23 2.19 -3.07 -6.15
CA ARG A 23 2.83 -2.00 -6.94
C ARG A 23 2.11 -1.77 -8.27
N ALA A 24 1.78 -2.84 -8.99
CA ALA A 24 1.03 -2.73 -10.25
C ALA A 24 -0.34 -2.09 -10.03
N ARG A 25 -1.03 -2.44 -8.93
CA ARG A 25 -2.33 -1.87 -8.58
C ARG A 25 -2.25 -0.40 -8.21
N LEU A 26 -1.25 0.00 -7.42
CA LEU A 26 -1.03 1.41 -7.08
C LEU A 26 -0.77 2.24 -8.34
N ARG A 27 0.09 1.75 -9.24
CA ARG A 27 0.35 2.41 -10.52
C ARG A 27 -0.88 2.50 -11.42
N GLN A 28 -1.74 1.48 -11.39
CA GLN A 28 -3.01 1.49 -12.14
C GLN A 28 -3.97 2.58 -11.61
N LEU A 29 -4.04 2.79 -10.29
CA LEU A 29 -5.00 3.70 -9.66
C LEU A 29 -4.51 5.15 -9.62
N TYR A 30 -3.20 5.35 -9.43
CA TYR A 30 -2.61 6.66 -9.11
C TYR A 30 -1.51 7.08 -10.10
N GLY A 31 -1.27 6.28 -11.14
CA GLY A 31 -0.25 6.58 -12.16
C GLY A 31 1.16 6.64 -11.56
N GLU A 32 1.93 7.62 -12.02
CA GLU A 32 3.32 7.84 -11.60
C GLU A 32 3.41 8.76 -10.36
N GLU A 33 2.29 9.30 -9.86
CA GLU A 33 2.26 10.17 -8.67
C GLU A 33 2.31 9.37 -7.35
N GLN A 34 2.12 8.05 -7.42
CA GLN A 34 2.33 7.17 -6.27
C GLN A 34 3.81 6.82 -6.09
N ARG A 35 4.18 6.55 -4.84
CA ARG A 35 5.47 5.93 -4.49
C ARG A 35 5.20 4.67 -3.70
N PHE A 36 6.00 3.62 -3.96
CA PHE A 36 5.93 2.35 -3.24
C PHE A 36 7.33 1.80 -2.98
N GLU A 37 7.64 1.56 -1.71
CA GLU A 37 8.90 1.01 -1.24
C GLU A 37 8.62 -0.14 -0.28
N ALA A 38 9.30 -1.26 -0.48
CA ALA A 38 9.16 -2.43 0.37
C ALA A 38 10.53 -3.07 0.58
N GLY A 39 10.85 -3.42 1.82
CA GLY A 39 12.15 -4.00 2.15
C GLY A 39 12.18 -4.60 3.55
N GLY A 40 13.08 -5.57 3.73
CA GLY A 40 13.40 -6.11 5.04
C GLY A 40 14.12 -5.07 5.91
N THR A 41 13.85 -5.11 7.20
CA THR A 41 14.58 -4.39 8.24
C THR A 41 15.29 -5.41 9.13
N VAL A 42 16.17 -4.95 10.01
CA VAL A 42 16.85 -5.81 10.99
C VAL A 42 15.84 -6.54 11.88
N ASP A 43 14.72 -5.88 12.18
CA ASP A 43 13.69 -6.36 13.11
C ASP A 43 12.36 -6.65 12.41
N GLY A 44 12.38 -6.95 11.11
CA GLY A 44 11.21 -7.42 10.37
C GLY A 44 11.11 -6.91 8.94
N PHE A 45 9.96 -6.33 8.58
CA PHE A 45 9.67 -5.89 7.23
C PHE A 45 8.90 -4.56 7.23
N ARG A 46 9.29 -3.65 6.34
CA ARG A 46 8.65 -2.34 6.18
C ARG A 46 8.14 -2.16 4.76
N VAL A 47 6.93 -1.63 4.68
CA VAL A 47 6.32 -1.12 3.45
C VAL A 47 5.96 0.34 3.67
N VAL A 48 6.41 1.20 2.78
CA VAL A 48 6.04 2.62 2.72
C VAL A 48 5.37 2.87 1.38
N PHE A 49 4.23 3.52 1.39
CA PHE A 49 3.59 3.98 0.16
C PHE A 49 2.99 5.36 0.35
N GLU A 50 3.03 6.15 -0.72
CA GLU A 50 2.49 7.49 -0.80
C GLU A 50 1.55 7.53 -2.00
N VAL A 51 0.37 8.12 -1.82
CA VAL A 51 -0.65 8.26 -2.87
C VAL A 51 -1.22 9.67 -2.86
N PRO A 52 -1.58 10.22 -4.03
CA PRO A 52 -2.25 11.51 -4.09
C PRO A 52 -3.62 11.42 -3.40
N TYR A 53 -3.92 12.42 -2.58
CA TYR A 53 -5.21 12.53 -1.91
C TYR A 53 -6.24 13.16 -2.85
N HIS A 54 -7.25 12.38 -3.24
CA HIS A 54 -8.36 12.87 -4.07
C HIS A 54 -9.57 13.10 -3.17
N VAL A 55 -10.05 14.34 -3.12
CA VAL A 55 -11.37 14.67 -2.56
C VAL A 55 -12.40 14.41 -3.64
N ASP A 56 -13.18 13.34 -3.46
CA ASP A 56 -14.30 13.05 -4.33
C ASP A 56 -15.38 14.11 -4.08
N ALA A 57 -15.52 15.07 -5.02
CA ALA A 57 -16.44 16.19 -4.88
C ALA A 57 -17.91 15.74 -4.77
N ASP A 58 -18.21 14.49 -5.15
CA ASP A 58 -19.56 13.94 -5.26
C ASP A 58 -19.87 12.80 -4.28
N ARG A 59 -19.14 12.69 -3.14
CA ARG A 59 -19.56 11.78 -2.06
C ARG A 59 -20.85 12.29 -1.43
N THR A 60 -21.99 12.01 -2.08
CA THR A 60 -23.32 12.22 -1.54
C THR A 60 -23.39 11.45 -0.23
N PRO A 61 -23.57 12.10 0.93
CA PRO A 61 -23.67 11.38 2.19
C PRO A 61 -24.83 10.40 2.08
N VAL A 62 -24.54 9.11 2.27
CA VAL A 62 -25.59 8.08 2.38
C VAL A 62 -26.48 8.51 3.54
N ARG A 63 -27.68 9.02 3.22
CA ARG A 63 -28.71 9.24 4.23
C ARG A 63 -29.22 7.87 4.63
N THR A 64 -28.80 7.40 5.80
CA THR A 64 -29.43 6.24 6.43
C THR A 64 -30.88 6.59 6.70
N VAL A 65 -31.80 6.09 5.86
CA VAL A 65 -33.23 6.20 6.13
C VAL A 65 -33.53 5.19 7.23
N GLY A 66 -33.74 5.68 8.45
CA GLY A 66 -34.24 4.89 9.56
C GLY A 66 -35.57 4.24 9.18
N ALA A 67 -35.60 2.91 9.21
CA ALA A 67 -36.84 2.15 9.13
C ALA A 67 -37.73 2.53 10.33
N ARG A 68 -39.01 2.80 10.03
CA ARG A 68 -40.06 2.97 11.03
C ARG A 68 -40.49 1.63 11.59
#